data_AF-A0A4Q5KN96-F1
#
_entry.id   AF-A0A4Q5KN96-F1
#
_cell.length_a   1.000
_cell.length_b   1.000
_cell.length_c   1.000
_cell.angle_alpha   90.00
_cell.angle_beta   90.00
_cell.angle_gamma   90.00
#
_symmetry.space_group_name_H-M   'P 1'
#
loop_
_entity.id
_entity.type
_entity.pdbx_description
1 polymer ?
#
loop_
_entity_poly.entity_id
_entity_poly.type
_entity_poly.pdbx_seq_one_letter_code
_entity_poly.pdbx_strand_id
1 'polypeptide(L)'
;MKKTVLAMVLAATMVSGCSMIGGSETVSYEDLREQGNVLLLASNEAGYKASDIQQLEAIRLVVNTAFLTAKPVYERYTDELMATPDLNNYFSAVEAMETEEEKRAVYDALSPEQKKIVDEFNQSSVGNEIMLGLKDAALVALKNSAVFLEADTTAMLSDVDFSKLMDEKDAVSLTAEQVIYLDKTVVSAYENYKIISAFSSAQ
;
A
#
# COMPACT_ATOMS: atom_id res chain seq x y z
N MET A 1 -1.46 19.00 0.33
CA MET A 1 -2.90 19.00 0.67
C MET A 1 -3.68 17.83 0.03
N LYS A 2 -3.06 16.64 -0.15
CA LYS A 2 -3.73 15.46 -0.75
C LYS A 2 -4.16 14.40 0.27
N LYS A 3 -3.62 14.43 1.51
CA LYS A 3 -3.94 13.48 2.58
C LYS A 3 -5.21 13.84 3.38
N THR A 4 -5.77 15.04 3.21
CA THR A 4 -6.83 15.57 4.09
C THR A 4 -8.22 14.96 3.83
N VAL A 5 -8.46 14.41 2.64
CA VAL A 5 -9.76 13.79 2.30
C VAL A 5 -9.84 12.35 2.82
N LEU A 6 -8.72 11.62 2.86
CA LEU A 6 -8.67 10.23 3.33
C LEU A 6 -8.80 10.11 4.87
N ALA A 7 -8.42 11.17 5.60
CA ALA A 7 -8.45 11.21 7.05
C ALA A 7 -9.88 11.20 7.66
N MET A 8 -10.91 11.58 6.90
CA MET A 8 -12.29 11.63 7.42
C MET A 8 -13.00 10.28 7.52
N VAL A 9 -12.48 9.23 6.88
CA VAL A 9 -13.04 7.86 6.96
C VAL A 9 -12.46 7.05 8.13
N LEU A 10 -11.29 7.44 8.65
CA LEU A 10 -10.50 6.67 9.62
C LEU A 10 -10.93 6.84 11.10
N ALA A 11 -11.88 7.72 11.41
CA ALA A 11 -12.18 8.09 12.81
C ALA A 11 -13.02 7.05 13.59
N ALA A 12 -13.44 5.94 12.99
CA ALA A 12 -14.42 5.03 13.61
C ALA A 12 -13.89 3.70 14.16
N THR A 13 -12.63 3.30 13.91
CA THR A 13 -12.22 1.89 14.17
C THR A 13 -11.01 1.67 15.07
N MET A 14 -10.38 2.71 15.61
CA MET A 14 -9.11 2.52 16.34
C MET A 14 -9.26 2.76 17.85
N VAL A 15 -9.71 1.72 18.55
CA VAL A 15 -9.42 1.53 19.98
C VAL A 15 -8.97 0.09 20.19
N SER A 16 -7.68 -0.09 20.51
CA SER A 16 -7.11 -1.03 21.50
C SER A 16 -5.82 -1.67 20.99
N GLY A 17 -4.69 -1.39 21.67
CA GLY A 17 -3.51 -2.25 21.56
C GLY A 17 -2.17 -1.58 21.85
N CYS A 18 -1.91 -1.18 23.10
CA CYS A 18 -0.57 -0.78 23.54
C CYS A 18 0.37 -1.99 23.69
N SER A 19 1.59 -1.93 23.13
CA SER A 19 2.80 -2.38 23.84
C SER A 19 4.05 -1.65 23.35
N MET A 20 4.76 -1.06 24.31
CA MET A 20 5.99 -0.27 24.22
C MET A 20 7.18 -1.14 23.75
N ILE A 21 8.26 -0.65 23.12
CA ILE A 21 9.34 0.19 23.68
C ILE A 21 10.16 0.82 22.51
N GLY A 22 10.23 2.16 22.48
CA GLY A 22 11.46 2.91 22.15
C GLY A 22 11.89 3.13 20.69
N GLY A 23 11.21 4.03 19.97
CA GLY A 23 11.77 4.75 18.80
C GLY A 23 10.94 4.58 17.53
N SER A 24 10.18 5.62 17.17
CA SER A 24 9.37 5.81 15.93
C SER A 24 8.71 4.56 15.33
N GLU A 25 7.38 4.50 15.39
CA GLU A 25 6.49 3.47 14.81
C GLU A 25 6.98 2.95 13.45
N THR A 26 7.73 1.84 13.42
CA THR A 26 8.15 1.23 12.16
C THR A 26 6.95 0.60 11.46
N VAL A 27 7.03 0.46 10.13
CA VAL A 27 6.00 -0.28 9.38
C VAL A 27 6.05 -1.76 9.75
N SER A 28 4.90 -2.34 10.13
CA SER A 28 4.74 -3.79 10.29
C SER A 28 4.36 -4.43 8.97
N TYR A 29 5.30 -5.12 8.31
CA TYR A 29 5.02 -5.88 7.09
C TYR A 29 4.07 -7.06 7.34
N GLU A 30 4.08 -7.62 8.54
CA GLU A 30 3.18 -8.70 8.95
C GLU A 30 1.73 -8.21 9.01
N ASP A 31 1.49 -7.04 9.63
CA ASP A 31 0.15 -6.45 9.73
C ASP A 31 -0.40 -6.10 8.34
N LEU A 32 0.45 -5.53 7.47
CA LEU A 32 0.08 -5.22 6.08
C LEU A 32 -0.19 -6.50 5.28
N ARG A 33 0.54 -7.59 5.54
CA ARG A 33 0.27 -8.88 4.91
C ARG A 33 -1.07 -9.45 5.37
N GLU A 34 -1.37 -9.39 6.67
CA GLU A 34 -2.66 -9.83 7.21
C GLU A 34 -3.82 -9.03 6.61
N GLN A 35 -3.71 -7.70 6.58
CA GLN A 35 -4.70 -6.84 5.93
C GLN A 35 -4.92 -7.22 4.47
N GLY A 36 -3.83 -7.43 3.71
CA GLY A 36 -3.90 -7.85 2.32
C GLY A 36 -4.59 -9.21 2.15
N ASN A 37 -4.38 -10.16 3.07
CA ASN A 37 -5.01 -11.47 3.03
C ASN A 37 -6.51 -11.42 3.33
N VAL A 38 -6.94 -10.58 4.27
CA VAL A 38 -8.37 -10.32 4.52
C VAL A 38 -9.04 -9.77 3.26
N LEU A 39 -8.42 -8.76 2.63
CA LEU A 39 -8.93 -8.19 1.39
C LEU A 39 -8.96 -9.21 0.25
N LEU A 40 -7.93 -10.06 0.12
CA LEU A 40 -7.87 -11.11 -0.90
C LEU A 40 -9.06 -12.07 -0.83
N LEU A 41 -9.47 -12.46 0.38
CA LEU A 41 -10.63 -13.34 0.56
C LEU A 41 -11.93 -12.71 0.06
N ALA A 42 -12.09 -11.39 0.22
CA ALA A 42 -13.26 -10.64 -0.26
C ALA A 42 -13.17 -10.25 -1.75
N SER A 43 -11.99 -10.36 -2.37
CA SER A 43 -11.67 -9.82 -3.70
C SER A 43 -11.53 -10.89 -4.79
N ASN A 44 -11.28 -12.14 -4.40
CA ASN A 44 -11.10 -13.25 -5.33
C ASN A 44 -12.44 -13.74 -5.90
N GLU A 45 -12.40 -14.68 -6.86
CA GLU A 45 -13.59 -15.22 -7.54
C GLU A 45 -14.66 -15.78 -6.58
N ALA A 46 -14.27 -16.26 -5.40
CA ALA A 46 -15.20 -16.84 -4.43
C ALA A 46 -15.84 -15.79 -3.52
N GLY A 47 -15.16 -14.67 -3.26
CA GLY A 47 -15.61 -13.63 -2.34
C GLY A 47 -16.19 -12.38 -3.01
N TYR A 48 -15.73 -12.05 -4.22
CA TYR A 48 -16.12 -10.83 -4.90
C TYR A 48 -17.59 -10.87 -5.30
N LYS A 49 -18.34 -9.85 -4.87
CA LYS A 49 -19.73 -9.63 -5.26
C LYS A 49 -19.81 -8.44 -6.21
N ALA A 50 -20.32 -8.69 -7.42
CA ALA A 50 -20.57 -7.65 -8.40
C ALA A 50 -21.67 -6.68 -7.89
N SER A 51 -21.50 -5.41 -8.22
CA SER A 51 -22.49 -4.36 -7.97
C SER A 51 -23.61 -4.45 -9.00
N ASP A 52 -24.84 -4.17 -8.58
CA ASP A 52 -25.99 -4.03 -9.47
C ASP A 52 -25.93 -2.70 -10.25
N ILE A 53 -25.10 -1.74 -9.82
CA ILE A 53 -24.86 -0.47 -10.51
C ILE A 53 -23.72 -0.65 -11.51
N GLN A 54 -24.05 -0.77 -12.80
CA GLN A 54 -23.05 -1.03 -13.85
C GLN A 54 -21.87 -0.06 -13.88
N GLN A 55 -22.11 1.24 -13.68
CA GLN A 55 -21.04 2.24 -13.68
C GLN A 55 -20.09 2.06 -12.50
N LEU A 56 -20.64 1.76 -11.33
CA LEU A 56 -19.86 1.45 -10.14
C LEU A 56 -19.08 0.15 -10.35
N GLU A 57 -19.72 -0.90 -10.85
CA GLU A 57 -19.07 -2.18 -11.11
C GLU A 57 -17.87 -2.07 -12.06
N ALA A 58 -17.99 -1.26 -13.11
CA ALA A 58 -16.87 -1.02 -14.02
C ALA A 58 -15.64 -0.43 -13.31
N ILE A 59 -15.86 0.48 -12.36
CA ILE A 59 -14.79 1.08 -11.55
C ILE A 59 -14.23 0.06 -10.55
N ARG A 60 -15.12 -0.64 -9.84
CA ARG A 60 -14.75 -1.64 -8.83
C ARG A 60 -13.91 -2.76 -9.43
N LEU A 61 -14.29 -3.28 -10.59
CA LEU A 61 -13.56 -4.35 -11.27
C LEU A 61 -12.13 -3.94 -11.60
N VAL A 62 -11.93 -2.69 -12.01
CA VAL A 62 -10.61 -2.15 -12.37
C VAL A 62 -9.72 -2.02 -11.13
N VAL A 63 -10.26 -1.52 -10.02
CA VAL A 63 -9.54 -1.45 -8.73
C VAL A 63 -9.24 -2.85 -8.19
N ASN A 64 -10.22 -3.76 -8.23
CA ASN A 64 -10.07 -5.14 -7.77
C ASN A 64 -8.96 -5.86 -8.55
N THR A 65 -8.94 -5.69 -9.88
CA THR A 65 -7.89 -6.27 -10.73
C THR A 65 -6.51 -5.70 -10.39
N ALA A 66 -6.41 -4.39 -10.14
CA ALA A 66 -5.17 -3.75 -9.71
C ALA A 66 -4.68 -4.32 -8.38
N PHE A 67 -5.57 -4.45 -7.39
CA PHE A 67 -5.28 -5.06 -6.10
C PHE A 67 -4.77 -6.51 -6.23
N LEU A 68 -5.51 -7.36 -6.93
CA LEU A 68 -5.15 -8.78 -7.11
C LEU A 68 -3.81 -8.96 -7.85
N THR A 69 -3.48 -8.05 -8.76
CA THR A 69 -2.21 -8.07 -9.50
C THR A 69 -1.05 -7.54 -8.66
N ALA A 70 -1.28 -6.49 -7.86
CA ALA A 70 -0.23 -5.79 -7.14
C ALA A 70 0.13 -6.43 -5.80
N LYS A 71 -0.83 -7.07 -5.11
CA LYS A 71 -0.59 -7.78 -3.84
C LYS A 71 0.59 -8.76 -3.89
N PRO A 72 0.67 -9.71 -4.85
CA PRO A 72 1.80 -10.65 -4.89
C PRO A 72 3.15 -9.97 -5.16
N VAL A 73 3.15 -8.83 -5.87
CA VAL A 73 4.37 -8.04 -6.10
C VAL A 73 4.88 -7.44 -4.79
N TYR A 74 3.98 -6.89 -3.98
CA TYR A 74 4.32 -6.35 -2.65
C TYR A 74 4.75 -7.45 -1.67
N GLU A 75 4.11 -8.61 -1.69
CA GLU A 75 4.51 -9.74 -0.84
C GLU A 75 5.91 -10.22 -1.18
N ARG A 76 6.24 -10.33 -2.48
CA ARG A 76 7.62 -10.67 -2.89
C ARG A 76 8.64 -9.63 -2.40
N TYR A 77 8.32 -8.33 -2.51
CA TYR A 77 9.17 -7.27 -1.98
C TYR A 77 9.42 -7.43 -0.47
N THR A 78 8.34 -7.59 0.31
CA THR A 78 8.45 -7.73 1.77
C THR A 78 9.13 -9.04 2.19
N ASP A 79 8.95 -10.14 1.47
CA ASP A 79 9.67 -11.40 1.73
C ASP A 79 11.19 -11.24 1.59
N GLU A 80 11.65 -10.54 0.55
CA GLU A 80 13.08 -10.28 0.31
C GLU A 80 13.68 -9.39 1.40
N LEU A 81 12.94 -8.38 1.85
CA LEU A 81 13.36 -7.56 2.98
C LEU A 81 13.42 -8.35 4.28
N MET A 82 12.38 -9.13 4.58
CA MET A 82 12.30 -9.92 5.82
C MET A 82 13.32 -11.05 5.89
N ALA A 83 13.78 -11.56 4.74
CA ALA A 83 14.85 -12.55 4.66
C ALA A 83 16.22 -12.00 5.12
N THR A 84 16.41 -10.69 5.11
CA THR A 84 17.66 -10.03 5.52
C THR A 84 17.41 -9.01 6.63
N PRO A 85 17.76 -9.30 7.91
CA PRO A 85 17.42 -8.45 9.05
C PRO A 85 17.82 -6.98 8.91
N ASP A 86 19.01 -6.68 8.37
CA ASP A 86 19.46 -5.30 8.16
C ASP A 86 18.60 -4.55 7.12
N LEU A 87 18.16 -5.23 6.05
CA LEU A 87 17.24 -4.65 5.07
C LEU A 87 15.85 -4.44 5.69
N ASN A 88 15.31 -5.43 6.41
CA ASN A 88 14.03 -5.31 7.10
C ASN A 88 14.00 -4.10 8.04
N ASN A 89 15.01 -4.00 8.91
CA ASN A 89 15.12 -2.90 9.88
C ASN A 89 15.25 -1.55 9.19
N TYR A 90 16.06 -1.46 8.14
CA TYR A 90 16.26 -0.21 7.41
C TYR A 90 14.99 0.24 6.66
N PHE A 91 14.42 -0.62 5.82
CA PHE A 91 13.27 -0.25 5.01
C PHE A 91 12.03 -0.01 5.87
N SER A 92 11.76 -0.82 6.89
CA SER A 92 10.60 -0.59 7.79
C SER A 92 10.69 0.74 8.55
N ALA A 93 11.91 1.18 8.90
CA ALA A 93 12.15 2.49 9.51
C ALA A 93 12.01 3.63 8.51
N VAL A 94 12.51 3.48 7.28
CA VAL A 94 12.38 4.49 6.23
C VAL A 94 10.93 4.68 5.79
N GLU A 95 10.18 3.59 5.65
CA GLU A 95 8.77 3.65 5.25
C GLU A 95 7.86 4.30 6.30
N ALA A 96 8.28 4.30 7.56
CA ALA A 96 7.61 5.01 8.65
C ALA A 96 7.82 6.53 8.63
N MET A 97 8.84 7.02 7.92
CA MET A 97 9.17 8.44 7.88
C MET A 97 8.35 9.15 6.80
N GLU A 98 7.94 10.39 7.08
CA GLU A 98 7.14 11.16 6.13
C GLU A 98 7.99 11.96 5.15
N THR A 99 9.15 12.45 5.58
CA THR A 99 9.99 13.39 4.81
C THR A 99 11.26 12.76 4.26
N GLU A 100 11.79 13.28 3.15
CA GLU A 100 13.05 12.80 2.58
C GLU A 100 14.23 13.03 3.54
N GLU A 101 14.22 14.11 4.30
CA GLU A 101 15.23 14.43 5.29
C GLU A 101 15.26 13.41 6.44
N GLU A 102 14.10 13.00 6.95
CA GLU A 102 13.99 11.95 7.97
C GLU A 102 14.49 10.60 7.42
N LYS A 103 14.08 10.25 6.19
CA LYS A 103 14.53 9.02 5.51
C LYS A 103 16.06 9.03 5.31
N ARG A 104 16.63 10.19 4.98
CA ARG A 104 18.07 10.36 4.85
C ARG A 104 18.78 10.21 6.20
N ALA A 105 18.22 10.76 7.27
CA ALA A 105 18.77 10.61 8.62
C ALA A 105 18.81 9.14 9.07
N VAL A 106 17.78 8.34 8.73
CA VAL A 106 17.78 6.89 8.99
C VAL A 106 18.93 6.20 8.26
N TYR A 107 19.15 6.50 6.97
CA TYR A 107 20.28 5.95 6.22
C TYR A 107 21.62 6.40 6.81
N ASP A 108 21.79 7.68 7.13
CA ASP A 108 23.05 8.23 7.62
C ASP A 108 23.45 7.64 8.99
N ALA A 109 22.47 7.23 9.80
CA ALA A 109 22.66 6.57 11.10
C ALA A 109 23.13 5.10 11.01
N LEU A 110 23.06 4.46 9.84
CA LEU A 110 23.53 3.09 9.64
C LEU A 110 25.06 2.96 9.81
N SER A 111 25.52 1.80 10.28
CA SER A 111 26.95 1.47 10.26
C SER A 111 27.47 1.33 8.81
N PRO A 112 28.79 1.44 8.57
CA PRO A 112 29.37 1.23 7.24
C PRO A 112 28.99 -0.13 6.63
N GLU A 113 28.95 -1.19 7.44
CA GLU A 113 28.57 -2.54 7.01
C GLU A 113 27.09 -2.61 6.61
N GLN A 114 26.21 -1.97 7.39
CA GLN A 114 24.78 -1.92 7.09
C GLN A 114 24.48 -1.12 5.83
N LYS A 115 25.15 0.03 5.65
CA LYS A 115 25.05 0.83 4.40
C LYS A 115 25.45 -0.02 3.19
N LYS A 116 26.55 -0.75 3.30
CA LYS A 116 27.00 -1.65 2.23
C LYS A 116 25.94 -2.69 1.86
N ILE A 117 25.27 -3.31 2.83
CA ILE A 117 24.19 -4.29 2.57
C ILE A 117 23.02 -3.64 1.82
N VAL A 118 22.58 -2.45 2.26
CA VAL A 118 21.50 -1.68 1.61
C VAL A 118 21.89 -1.29 0.19
N ASP A 119 23.10 -0.78 0.00
CA ASP A 119 23.60 -0.34 -1.30
C ASP A 119 23.76 -1.51 -2.27
N GLU A 120 24.29 -2.66 -1.82
CA GLU A 120 24.41 -3.88 -2.61
C GLU A 120 23.03 -4.41 -3.01
N PHE A 121 22.03 -4.38 -2.12
CA PHE A 121 20.66 -4.75 -2.47
C PHE A 121 20.10 -3.82 -3.56
N ASN A 122 20.24 -2.50 -3.39
CA ASN A 122 19.73 -1.52 -4.36
C ASN A 122 20.40 -1.62 -5.73
N GLN A 123 21.67 -2.02 -5.78
CA GLN A 123 22.42 -2.21 -7.02
C GLN A 123 22.28 -3.63 -7.60
N SER A 124 21.68 -4.56 -6.87
CA SER A 124 21.53 -5.95 -7.29
C SER A 124 20.50 -6.10 -8.42
N SER A 125 20.63 -7.18 -9.19
CA SER A 125 19.64 -7.57 -10.20
C SER A 125 18.27 -7.86 -9.57
N VAL A 126 18.26 -8.46 -8.38
CA VAL A 126 17.04 -8.75 -7.61
C VAL A 126 16.34 -7.46 -7.18
N GLY A 127 17.07 -6.51 -6.60
CA GLY A 127 16.53 -5.20 -6.21
C GLY A 127 15.95 -4.44 -7.40
N ASN A 128 16.64 -4.43 -8.54
CA ASN A 128 16.14 -3.82 -9.78
C ASN A 128 14.85 -4.49 -10.30
N GLU A 129 14.78 -5.82 -10.27
CA GLU A 129 13.58 -6.55 -10.70
C GLU A 129 12.38 -6.22 -9.82
N ILE A 130 12.57 -6.23 -8.49
CA ILE A 130 11.54 -5.87 -7.52
C ILE A 130 11.06 -4.43 -7.76
N MET A 131 11.99 -3.50 -7.98
CA MET A 131 11.68 -2.10 -8.23
C MET A 131 10.88 -1.89 -9.51
N LEU A 132 11.22 -2.60 -10.60
CA LEU A 132 10.43 -2.57 -11.83
C LEU A 132 9.03 -3.15 -11.63
N GLY A 133 8.91 -4.24 -10.89
CA GLY A 133 7.61 -4.81 -10.54
C GLY A 133 6.75 -3.84 -9.73
N LEU A 134 7.32 -3.24 -8.68
CA LEU A 134 6.65 -2.23 -7.85
C LEU A 134 6.23 -1.01 -8.67
N LYS A 135 7.09 -0.54 -9.60
CA LYS A 135 6.77 0.57 -10.51
C LYS A 135 5.52 0.27 -11.32
N ASP A 136 5.50 -0.86 -12.01
CA ASP A 136 4.40 -1.21 -12.92
C ASP A 136 3.10 -1.38 -12.12
N ALA A 137 3.17 -2.03 -10.96
CA ALA A 137 2.04 -2.19 -10.05
C ALA A 137 1.56 -0.85 -9.47
N ALA A 138 2.47 0.05 -9.05
CA ALA A 138 2.16 1.37 -8.52
C ALA A 138 1.50 2.26 -9.58
N LEU A 139 1.97 2.23 -10.83
CA LEU A 139 1.35 2.98 -11.93
C LEU A 139 -0.08 2.53 -12.20
N VAL A 140 -0.32 1.21 -12.20
CA VAL A 140 -1.66 0.64 -12.35
C VAL A 140 -2.53 1.01 -11.15
N ALA A 141 -2.02 0.88 -9.94
CA ALA A 141 -2.72 1.26 -8.71
C ALA A 141 -3.11 2.74 -8.71
N LEU A 142 -2.17 3.66 -8.94
CA LEU A 142 -2.43 5.11 -8.96
C LEU A 142 -3.48 5.49 -9.99
N LYS A 143 -3.37 4.95 -11.21
CA LYS A 143 -4.34 5.21 -12.29
C LYS A 143 -5.75 4.81 -11.87
N ASN A 144 -5.90 3.61 -11.30
CA ASN A 144 -7.21 3.03 -11.01
C ASN A 144 -7.82 3.59 -9.71
N SER A 145 -6.98 3.88 -8.70
CA SER A 145 -7.38 4.59 -7.49
C SER A 145 -7.90 6.00 -7.80
N ALA A 146 -7.27 6.72 -8.74
CA ALA A 146 -7.74 8.03 -9.16
C ALA A 146 -9.15 7.98 -9.76
N VAL A 147 -9.45 6.96 -10.60
CA VAL A 147 -10.78 6.76 -11.17
C VAL A 147 -11.84 6.57 -10.08
N PHE A 148 -11.54 5.78 -9.04
CA PHE A 148 -12.47 5.59 -7.92
C PHE A 148 -12.65 6.86 -7.08
N LEU A 149 -11.58 7.62 -6.85
CA LEU A 149 -11.64 8.87 -6.09
C LEU A 149 -12.40 9.99 -6.82
N GLU A 150 -12.43 9.95 -8.15
CA GLU A 150 -13.21 10.88 -8.99
C GLU A 150 -14.68 10.46 -9.14
N ALA A 151 -15.04 9.23 -8.72
CA ALA A 151 -16.39 8.71 -8.85
C ALA A 151 -17.34 9.32 -7.81
N ASP A 152 -18.48 9.85 -8.26
CA ASP A 152 -19.56 10.28 -7.37
C ASP A 152 -20.39 9.07 -6.92
N THR A 153 -19.82 8.27 -6.02
CA THR A 153 -20.47 7.08 -5.48
C THR A 153 -21.77 7.41 -4.75
N THR A 154 -21.91 8.63 -4.21
CA THR A 154 -23.15 9.07 -3.55
C THR A 154 -24.28 9.24 -4.57
N ALA A 155 -24.01 9.89 -5.70
CA ALA A 155 -24.97 10.00 -6.80
C ALA A 155 -25.29 8.62 -7.40
N MET A 156 -24.29 7.75 -7.55
CA MET A 156 -24.52 6.39 -8.08
C MET A 156 -25.43 5.55 -7.16
N LEU A 157 -25.43 5.81 -5.86
CA LEU A 157 -26.24 5.11 -4.87
C LEU A 157 -27.64 5.73 -4.67
N SER A 158 -27.94 6.91 -5.23
CA SER A 158 -29.17 7.64 -4.88
C SER A 158 -30.46 6.95 -5.31
N ASP A 159 -30.38 6.16 -6.38
CA ASP A 159 -31.54 5.51 -7.01
C ASP A 159 -31.62 4.01 -6.67
N VAL A 160 -30.79 3.53 -5.73
CA VAL A 160 -30.76 2.13 -5.30
C VAL A 160 -31.89 1.85 -4.32
N ASP A 161 -32.62 0.75 -4.57
CA ASP A 161 -33.62 0.25 -3.63
C ASP A 161 -33.00 0.01 -2.24
N PHE A 162 -33.73 0.43 -1.19
CA PHE A 162 -33.23 0.33 0.19
C PHE A 162 -32.79 -1.09 0.59
N SER A 163 -33.43 -2.13 0.04
CA SER A 163 -33.07 -3.53 0.28
C SER A 163 -31.69 -3.92 -0.26
N LYS A 164 -31.15 -3.19 -1.24
CA LYS A 164 -29.86 -3.41 -1.89
C LYS A 164 -28.79 -2.40 -1.47
N LEU A 165 -29.20 -1.27 -0.89
CA LEU A 165 -28.30 -0.18 -0.52
C LEU A 165 -27.17 -0.62 0.42
N MET A 166 -27.41 -1.59 1.31
CA MET A 166 -26.37 -2.11 2.20
C MET A 166 -25.31 -2.90 1.45
N ASP A 167 -25.71 -3.81 0.56
CA ASP A 167 -24.77 -4.60 -0.26
C ASP A 167 -23.92 -3.68 -1.15
N GLU A 168 -24.53 -2.64 -1.74
CA GLU A 168 -23.81 -1.65 -2.55
C GLU A 168 -22.83 -0.79 -1.73
N LYS A 169 -23.18 -0.45 -0.49
CA LYS A 169 -22.26 0.24 0.43
C LYS A 169 -21.07 -0.63 0.80
N ASP A 170 -21.30 -1.91 1.09
CA ASP A 170 -20.23 -2.87 1.39
C ASP A 170 -19.29 -3.02 0.19
N ALA A 171 -19.86 -3.07 -1.02
CA ALA A 171 -19.12 -3.09 -2.29
C ALA A 171 -18.22 -1.85 -2.48
N VAL A 172 -18.73 -0.64 -2.18
CA VAL A 172 -17.95 0.60 -2.19
C VAL A 172 -16.86 0.58 -1.11
N SER A 173 -17.19 0.11 0.10
CA SER A 173 -16.24 0.05 1.23
C SER A 173 -15.06 -0.86 0.91
N LEU A 174 -15.31 -2.06 0.38
CA LEU A 174 -14.25 -2.98 -0.06
C LEU A 174 -13.32 -2.31 -1.08
N THR A 175 -13.90 -1.59 -2.05
CA THR A 175 -13.12 -0.92 -3.10
C THR A 175 -12.26 0.21 -2.52
N ALA A 176 -12.79 0.96 -1.55
CA ALA A 176 -12.04 1.98 -0.83
C ALA A 176 -10.90 1.38 -0.01
N GLU A 177 -11.13 0.26 0.68
CA GLU A 177 -10.10 -0.46 1.44
C GLU A 177 -8.97 -0.98 0.53
N GLN A 178 -9.30 -1.49 -0.66
CA GLN A 178 -8.30 -1.87 -1.67
C GLN A 178 -7.45 -0.68 -2.13
N VAL A 179 -8.07 0.48 -2.39
CA VAL A 179 -7.35 1.71 -2.76
C VAL A 179 -6.39 2.13 -1.64
N ILE A 180 -6.87 2.14 -0.40
CA ILE A 180 -6.05 2.48 0.78
C ILE A 180 -4.88 1.51 0.93
N TYR A 181 -5.14 0.21 0.76
CA TYR A 181 -4.11 -0.81 0.83
C TYR A 181 -3.02 -0.59 -0.24
N LEU A 182 -3.43 -0.39 -1.50
CA LEU A 182 -2.52 -0.16 -2.62
C LEU A 182 -1.62 1.07 -2.40
N ASP A 183 -2.18 2.14 -1.86
CA ASP A 183 -1.46 3.37 -1.53
C ASP A 183 -0.41 3.13 -0.42
N LYS A 184 -0.84 2.52 0.69
CA LYS A 184 0.02 2.22 1.85
C LYS A 184 1.14 1.23 1.55
N THR A 185 0.96 0.37 0.54
CA THR A 185 1.88 -0.72 0.24
C THR A 185 2.70 -0.43 -1.02
N VAL A 186 2.18 -0.79 -2.19
CA VAL A 186 2.90 -0.80 -3.46
C VAL A 186 3.35 0.60 -3.87
N VAL A 187 2.48 1.61 -3.72
CA VAL A 187 2.81 3.00 -4.07
C VAL A 187 3.85 3.55 -3.11
N SER A 188 3.61 3.44 -1.81
CA SER A 188 4.56 3.87 -0.77
C SER A 188 5.94 3.21 -0.93
N ALA A 189 5.99 1.88 -1.10
CA ALA A 189 7.23 1.13 -1.28
C ALA A 189 8.01 1.59 -2.53
N TYR A 190 7.31 1.79 -3.65
CA TYR A 190 7.92 2.31 -4.88
C TYR A 190 8.51 3.72 -4.67
N GLU A 191 7.75 4.63 -4.04
CA GLU A 191 8.21 6.00 -3.77
C GLU A 191 9.42 6.02 -2.83
N ASN A 192 9.37 5.24 -1.77
CA ASN A 192 10.47 5.11 -0.80
C ASN A 192 11.73 4.56 -1.45
N TYR A 193 11.60 3.51 -2.25
CA TYR A 193 12.75 2.94 -2.96
C TYR A 193 13.44 3.97 -3.88
N LYS A 194 12.68 4.81 -4.59
CA LYS A 194 13.27 5.88 -5.43
C LYS A 194 14.11 6.86 -4.62
N ILE A 195 13.57 7.29 -3.48
CA ILE A 195 14.23 8.24 -2.58
C ILE A 195 15.52 7.61 -2.04
N ILE A 196 15.43 6.38 -1.54
CA ILE A 196 16.56 5.62 -0.98
C ILE A 196 17.66 5.41 -2.02
N SER A 197 17.30 5.00 -3.24
CA SER A 197 18.25 4.76 -4.32
C SER A 197 19.01 6.03 -4.75
N ALA A 198 18.42 7.21 -4.52
CA ALA A 198 19.10 8.48 -4.77
C ALA A 198 20.14 8.81 -3.68
N PHE A 199 20.03 8.25 -2.47
CA PHE A 199 21.00 8.49 -1.41
C PHE A 199 22.34 7.79 -1.66
N SER A 200 22.29 6.57 -2.18
CA SER A 200 23.48 5.76 -2.50
C SER A 200 24.26 6.29 -3.72
N SER A 201 23.61 7.04 -4.60
CA SER A 201 24.21 7.62 -5.81
C SER A 201 24.71 9.06 -5.65
N ALA A 202 24.55 9.66 -4.47
CA ALA A 202 25.01 11.02 -4.14
C ALA A 202 26.36 11.09 -3.39
N GLN A 203 27.07 9.96 -3.25
CA GLN A 203 28.44 9.86 -2.73
C GLN A 203 29.45 9.66 -3.87
#